data_AF-A0A364Y3G3-F1
#
_entry.id   AF-A0A364Y3G3-F1
#
_cell.length_a   1.000
_cell.length_b   1.000
_cell.length_c   1.000
_cell.angle_alpha   90.00
_cell.angle_beta   90.00
_cell.angle_gamma   90.00
#
_symmetry.space_group_name_H-M   'P 1'
#
loop_
_entity.id
_entity.type
_entity.pdbx_description
1 polymer ?
#
loop_
_entity_poly.entity_id
_entity_poly.type
_entity_poly.pdbx_seq_one_letter_code
_entity_poly.pdbx_strand_id
1 'polypeptide(L)'
;MTLDPIKLEHFRNLVSLIAADGKIEDVERVALSKIAYERGIPLDRFTVMLDKADEYKYLIPQNHHDREKQLQEMIEVALIDGYFAPAELELITMVSEKLGVEKTRLHDLIKSYQPSPNGHSV
;
A
#
# COMPACT_ATOMS: atom_id res chain seq x y z
N MET A 1 16.43 -12.09 -13.72
CA MET A 1 15.51 -10.93 -13.66
C MET A 1 16.03 -10.00 -12.58
N THR A 2 16.34 -8.75 -12.94
CA THR A 2 16.72 -7.71 -11.97
C THR A 2 15.44 -7.02 -11.49
N LEU A 3 15.22 -7.00 -10.18
CA LEU A 3 14.14 -6.22 -9.57
C LEU A 3 14.32 -4.74 -9.89
N ASP A 4 13.23 -4.07 -10.23
CA ASP A 4 13.20 -2.63 -10.43
C ASP A 4 13.51 -1.92 -9.08
N PRO A 5 14.59 -1.12 -9.00
CA PRO A 5 14.99 -0.48 -7.75
C PRO A 5 13.94 0.49 -7.19
N ILE A 6 13.21 1.17 -8.07
CA ILE A 6 12.18 2.15 -7.70
C ILE A 6 10.99 1.41 -7.09
N LYS A 7 10.52 0.34 -7.74
CA LYS A 7 9.43 -0.50 -7.19
C LYS A 7 9.79 -1.10 -5.82
N LEU A 8 11.06 -1.44 -5.63
CA LEU A 8 11.56 -1.99 -4.37
C LEU A 8 11.57 -0.95 -3.24
N GLU A 9 12.05 0.26 -3.54
CA GLU A 9 12.02 1.39 -2.60
C GLU A 9 10.59 1.73 -2.20
N HIS A 10 9.68 1.82 -3.17
CA HIS A 10 8.27 2.09 -2.88
C HIS A 10 7.62 1.03 -2.00
N PHE A 11 7.88 -0.25 -2.27
CA PHE A 11 7.37 -1.33 -1.43
C PHE A 11 7.96 -1.29 -0.01
N ARG A 12 9.22 -0.89 0.15
CA ARG A 12 9.83 -0.67 1.46
C ARG A 12 9.16 0.47 2.23
N ASN A 13 8.82 1.57 1.56
CA ASN A 13 8.13 2.70 2.20
C ASN A 13 6.76 2.29 2.73
N LEU A 14 6.03 1.48 1.95
CA LEU A 14 4.76 0.88 2.36
C LEU A 14 4.92 -0.01 3.61
N VAL A 15 5.93 -0.89 3.63
CA VAL A 15 6.25 -1.72 4.81
C VAL A 15 6.57 -0.85 6.04
N SER A 16 7.33 0.23 5.86
CA SER A 16 7.73 1.14 6.95
C SER A 16 6.55 1.92 7.52
N LEU A 17 5.62 2.37 6.66
CA LEU A 17 4.37 3.01 7.10
C LEU A 17 3.51 2.04 7.91
N ILE A 18 3.40 0.79 7.44
CA ILE A 18 2.63 -0.23 8.15
C ILE A 18 3.26 -0.54 9.50
N ALA A 19 4.58 -0.59 9.60
CA ALA A 19 5.27 -0.81 10.86
C ALA A 19 5.36 0.43 11.77
N ALA A 20 4.79 1.58 11.40
CA ALA A 20 5.04 2.86 12.09
C ALA A 20 4.55 2.89 13.55
N ASP A 21 3.58 2.06 13.92
CA ASP A 21 3.10 1.85 15.30
C ASP A 21 3.91 0.80 16.08
N GLY A 22 4.96 0.25 15.46
CA GLY A 22 5.89 -0.70 16.05
C GLY A 22 5.44 -2.16 15.97
N LYS A 23 4.34 -2.48 15.27
CA LYS A 23 3.88 -3.86 15.08
C LYS A 23 3.32 -4.07 13.68
N ILE A 24 3.70 -5.19 13.07
CA ILE A 24 3.03 -5.70 11.87
C ILE A 24 2.17 -6.88 12.31
N GLU A 25 0.86 -6.72 12.25
CA GLU A 25 -0.11 -7.76 12.56
C GLU A 25 -0.10 -8.88 11.49
N ASP A 26 -0.68 -10.04 11.82
CA ASP A 26 -0.69 -11.18 10.91
C ASP A 26 -1.43 -10.86 9.60
N VAL A 27 -2.51 -10.09 9.67
CA VAL A 27 -3.27 -9.64 8.49
C VAL A 27 -2.42 -8.74 7.59
N GLU A 28 -1.69 -7.78 8.17
CA GLU A 28 -0.76 -6.90 7.47
C GLU A 28 0.36 -7.70 6.80
N ARG A 29 0.94 -8.65 7.52
CA ARG A 29 2.00 -9.53 7.03
C ARG A 29 1.53 -10.39 5.85
N VAL A 30 0.32 -10.92 5.92
CA VAL A 30 -0.26 -11.74 4.83
C VAL A 30 -0.49 -10.90 3.57
N ALA A 31 -1.08 -9.70 3.69
CA ALA A 31 -1.28 -8.80 2.55
C ALA A 31 0.05 -8.39 1.92
N LEU A 32 1.02 -7.97 2.73
CA LEU A 32 2.38 -7.62 2.28
C LEU A 32 3.08 -8.79 1.59
N SER A 33 2.96 -10.01 2.11
CA SER A 33 3.58 -11.20 1.52
C SER A 33 3.00 -11.55 0.15
N LYS A 34 1.68 -11.40 -0.05
CA LYS A 34 1.03 -11.65 -1.34
C LYS A 34 1.53 -10.65 -2.39
N ILE A 35 1.56 -9.37 -2.02
CA ILE A 35 2.01 -8.29 -2.91
C ILE A 35 3.51 -8.42 -3.22
N ALA A 36 4.32 -8.82 -2.24
CA ALA A 36 5.74 -9.12 -2.46
C ALA A 36 5.92 -10.26 -3.49
N TYR A 37 5.15 -11.34 -3.35
CA TYR A 37 5.16 -12.47 -4.28
C TYR A 37 4.78 -12.05 -5.70
N GLU A 38 3.69 -11.28 -5.86
CA GLU A 38 3.20 -10.79 -7.15
C GLU A 38 4.21 -9.86 -7.85
N ARG A 39 5.01 -9.12 -7.07
CA ARG A 39 6.10 -8.27 -7.58
C ARG A 39 7.38 -9.04 -7.88
N GLY A 40 7.42 -10.34 -7.61
CA GLY A 40 8.62 -11.16 -7.72
C GLY A 40 9.70 -10.77 -6.71
N ILE A 41 9.34 -10.17 -5.57
CA ILE A 41 10.25 -9.88 -4.46
C ILE A 41 10.55 -11.19 -3.73
N PRO A 42 11.83 -11.62 -3.68
CA PRO A 42 12.23 -12.83 -2.98
C PRO A 42 11.89 -12.77 -1.48
N LEU A 43 11.53 -13.93 -0.92
CA LEU A 43 11.13 -14.06 0.48
C LEU A 43 12.20 -13.58 1.45
N ASP A 44 13.48 -13.90 1.21
CA ASP A 44 14.61 -13.45 2.03
C ASP A 44 14.72 -11.92 2.04
N ARG A 45 14.54 -11.27 0.89
CA ARG A 45 14.51 -9.81 0.79
C ARG A 45 13.30 -9.21 1.48
N PHE A 46 12.12 -9.83 1.35
CA PHE A 46 10.92 -9.41 2.06
C PHE A 46 11.10 -9.51 3.58
N THR A 47 11.64 -10.63 4.08
CA THR A 47 11.96 -10.81 5.51
C THR A 47 12.90 -9.71 6.01
N VAL A 48 13.96 -9.39 5.27
CA VAL A 48 14.86 -8.27 5.62
C VAL A 48 14.14 -6.92 5.67
N MET A 49 13.13 -6.69 4.83
CA MET A 49 12.34 -5.45 4.90
C MET A 49 11.48 -5.39 6.16
N LEU A 50 10.87 -6.51 6.55
CA LEU A 50 10.06 -6.59 7.78
C LEU A 50 10.94 -6.41 9.02
N ASP A 51 12.09 -7.08 9.07
CA ASP A 51 13.03 -7.03 10.19
C ASP A 51 13.65 -5.64 10.40
N LYS A 52 13.61 -4.80 9.36
CA LYS A 52 14.14 -3.43 9.38
C LYS A 52 13.05 -2.37 9.30
N ALA A 53 11.78 -2.75 9.38
CA ALA A 53 10.67 -1.83 9.14
C ALA A 53 10.63 -0.72 10.21
N ASP A 54 11.04 -1.04 11.44
CA ASP A 54 11.14 -0.12 12.58
C ASP A 54 12.35 0.83 12.52
N GLU A 55 13.38 0.49 11.74
CA GLU A 55 14.53 1.38 11.50
C GLU A 55 14.11 2.66 10.74
N TYR A 56 13.02 2.59 9.96
CA TYR A 56 12.51 3.68 9.15
C TYR A 56 11.33 4.34 9.84
N LYS A 57 11.60 5.45 10.52
CA LYS A 57 10.52 6.29 11.08
C LYS A 57 9.74 6.95 9.95
N TYR A 58 8.64 6.34 9.56
CA TYR A 58 7.70 6.95 8.66
C TYR A 58 6.99 8.11 9.37
N LEU A 59 7.09 9.32 8.80
CA LEU A 59 6.44 10.51 9.35
C LEU A 59 5.07 10.68 8.70
N ILE A 60 4.02 10.41 9.46
CA ILE A 60 2.65 10.64 9.00
C ILE A 60 2.42 12.15 8.85
N PRO A 61 1.96 12.63 7.67
CA PRO A 61 1.69 14.05 7.47
C PRO A 61 0.64 14.57 8.46
N GLN A 62 0.73 15.85 8.82
CA GLN A 62 -0.17 16.44 9.82
C GLN A 62 -1.45 17.04 9.21
N ASN A 63 -1.43 17.40 7.93
CA ASN A 63 -2.60 17.95 7.25
C ASN A 63 -3.28 16.89 6.36
N HIS A 64 -4.58 17.08 6.14
CA HIS A 64 -5.42 16.15 5.39
C HIS A 64 -5.02 16.01 3.92
N HIS A 65 -4.61 17.11 3.28
CA HIS A 65 -4.23 17.10 1.87
C HIS A 65 -3.04 16.19 1.61
N ASP A 66 -1.99 16.32 2.42
CA ASP A 66 -0.78 15.52 2.29
C ASP A 66 -1.03 14.05 2.66
N ARG A 67 -1.88 13.77 3.67
CA ARG A 67 -2.29 12.39 3.99
C ARG A 67 -2.98 11.72 2.81
N GLU A 68 -3.88 12.43 2.16
CA GLU A 68 -4.60 11.90 1.01
C GLU A 68 -3.69 11.71 -0.20
N LYS A 69 -2.83 12.70 -0.49
CA LYS A 69 -1.82 12.59 -1.54
C LYS A 69 -0.93 11.37 -1.31
N GLN A 70 -0.51 11.17 -0.06
CA GLN A 70 0.30 10.03 0.31
C GLN A 70 -0.42 8.70 0.15
N LEU A 71 -1.71 8.64 0.47
CA LEU A 71 -2.55 7.46 0.23
C LEU A 71 -2.65 7.16 -1.28
N GLN A 72 -2.82 8.19 -2.13
CA GLN A 72 -2.85 8.01 -3.59
C GLN A 72 -1.53 7.47 -4.14
N GLU A 73 -0.39 8.03 -3.70
CA GLU A 73 0.93 7.52 -4.06
C GLU A 73 1.10 6.05 -3.63
N MET A 74 0.62 5.68 -2.44
CA MET A 74 0.69 4.29 -1.95
C MET A 74 -0.25 3.35 -2.71
N ILE A 75 -1.43 3.84 -3.12
CA ILE A 75 -2.35 3.10 -3.99
C ILE A 75 -1.68 2.81 -5.34
N GLU A 76 -1.06 3.80 -5.96
CA GLU A 76 -0.33 3.64 -7.23
C GLU A 76 0.83 2.67 -7.10
N VAL A 77 1.51 2.72 -5.94
CA VAL A 77 2.54 1.75 -5.62
C VAL A 77 1.95 0.38 -5.49
N ALA A 78 0.84 0.20 -4.76
CA ALA A 78 0.22 -1.09 -4.45
C ALA A 78 -0.41 -1.76 -5.67
N LEU A 79 -1.03 -0.99 -6.55
CA LEU A 79 -1.79 -1.45 -7.72
C LEU A 79 -0.85 -1.93 -8.83
N ILE A 80 -0.83 -3.23 -9.09
CA ILE A 80 0.08 -3.81 -10.10
C ILE A 80 -0.54 -3.86 -11.49
N ASP A 81 -1.81 -4.24 -11.61
CA ASP A 81 -2.47 -4.59 -12.89
C ASP A 81 -3.66 -3.69 -13.27
N GLY A 82 -3.89 -2.61 -12.50
CA GLY A 82 -5.00 -1.69 -12.72
C GLY A 82 -6.33 -2.12 -12.07
N TYR A 83 -6.36 -3.28 -11.40
CA TYR A 83 -7.49 -3.71 -10.57
C TYR A 83 -7.01 -4.01 -9.17
N PHE A 84 -7.79 -3.66 -8.15
CA PHE A 84 -7.42 -4.08 -6.81
C PHE A 84 -7.78 -5.55 -6.58
N ALA A 85 -6.76 -6.39 -6.49
CA ALA A 85 -6.86 -7.71 -5.89
C ALA A 85 -7.25 -7.58 -4.40
N PRO A 86 -7.82 -8.62 -3.78
CA PRO A 86 -8.21 -8.58 -2.37
C PRO A 86 -7.07 -8.18 -1.42
N ALA A 87 -5.84 -8.60 -1.70
CA ALA A 87 -4.67 -8.25 -0.89
C ALA A 87 -4.28 -6.77 -1.03
N GLU A 88 -4.42 -6.19 -2.22
CA GLU A 88 -4.18 -4.76 -2.45
C GLU A 88 -5.26 -3.91 -1.79
N LEU A 89 -6.54 -4.33 -1.84
CA LEU A 89 -7.64 -3.68 -1.11
C LEU A 89 -7.42 -3.69 0.40
N GLU A 90 -6.98 -4.82 0.94
CA GLU A 90 -6.67 -4.98 2.36
C GLU A 90 -5.52 -4.04 2.75
N LEU A 91 -4.44 -4.03 1.95
CA LEU A 91 -3.29 -3.16 2.15
C LEU A 91 -3.66 -1.67 2.16
N ILE A 92 -4.39 -1.18 1.15
CA ILE A 92 -4.75 0.24 1.07
C ILE A 92 -5.71 0.65 2.18
N THR A 93 -6.54 -0.28 2.66
CA THR A 93 -7.43 -0.05 3.80
C THR A 93 -6.60 0.19 5.06
N MET A 94 -5.63 -0.66 5.35
CA MET A 94 -4.72 -0.50 6.49
C MET A 94 -3.88 0.78 6.39
N VAL A 95 -3.39 1.10 5.20
CA VAL A 95 -2.67 2.37 4.93
C VAL A 95 -3.56 3.58 5.19
N SER A 96 -4.82 3.55 4.74
CA SER A 96 -5.77 4.64 4.98
C SER A 96 -6.03 4.87 6.46
N GLU A 97 -6.14 3.80 7.24
CA GLU A 97 -6.36 3.86 8.69
C GLU A 97 -5.14 4.46 9.40
N LYS A 98 -3.92 4.04 9.02
CA LYS A 98 -2.68 4.62 9.57
C LYS A 98 -2.48 6.09 9.21
N LEU A 99 -2.89 6.50 8.01
CA LEU A 99 -2.87 7.91 7.59
C LEU A 99 -4.03 8.73 8.17
N GLY A 100 -5.04 8.08 8.78
CA GLY A 100 -6.23 8.75 9.30
C GLY A 100 -7.10 9.34 8.19
N VAL A 101 -7.20 8.65 7.05
CA VAL A 101 -8.13 8.98 5.96
C VAL A 101 -9.46 8.29 6.20
N GLU A 102 -10.55 9.04 6.08
CA GLU A 102 -11.91 8.53 6.28
C GLU A 102 -12.27 7.43 5.28
N LYS A 103 -13.02 6.41 5.74
CA LYS A 103 -13.43 5.26 4.89
C LYS A 103 -14.23 5.67 3.67
N THR A 104 -15.08 6.69 3.79
CA THR A 104 -15.83 7.25 2.65
C THR A 104 -14.89 7.82 1.61
N ARG A 105 -13.84 8.53 2.04
CA ARG A 105 -12.84 9.10 1.14
C ARG A 105 -11.99 8.02 0.48
N LEU A 106 -11.56 7.01 1.23
CA LEU A 106 -10.88 5.83 0.66
C LEU A 106 -11.73 5.20 -0.46
N HIS A 107 -13.02 4.99 -0.20
CA HIS A 107 -13.91 4.39 -1.18
C HIS A 107 -14.06 5.23 -2.46
N ASP A 108 -14.10 6.56 -2.34
CA ASP A 108 -14.10 7.46 -3.49
C ASP A 108 -12.79 7.39 -4.29
N LEU A 109 -11.65 7.25 -3.60
CA LEU A 109 -10.35 7.05 -4.26
C LEU A 109 -10.29 5.70 -4.98
N ILE A 110 -10.70 4.60 -4.35
CA ILE A 110 -10.72 3.27 -4.99
C ILE A 110 -11.53 3.31 -6.29
N LYS A 111 -12.70 3.96 -6.26
CA LYS A 111 -13.53 4.16 -7.46
C LYS A 111 -12.85 4.97 -8.56
N SER A 112 -11.98 5.92 -8.23
CA SER A 112 -11.27 6.67 -9.27
C SER A 112 -10.21 5.84 -9.99
N TYR A 113 -9.67 4.79 -9.35
CA TYR A 113 -8.76 3.83 -9.98
C TYR A 113 -9.49 2.67 -10.67
N GLN A 114 -10.75 2.42 -10.32
CA GLN A 114 -11.60 1.40 -10.95
C GLN A 114 -12.79 2.09 -11.66
N PRO A 115 -12.62 2.60 -12.89
CA PRO A 115 -13.77 3.08 -13.64
C PRO A 115 -14.78 1.93 -13.78
N SER A 116 -16.02 2.20 -13.37
CA SER A 116 -17.12 1.24 -13.48
C SER A 116 -17.10 0.55 -14.85
N PRO A 117 -17.29 -0.78 -14.94
CA PRO A 117 -17.35 -1.49 -16.23
C PRO A 117 -18.51 -1.06 -17.14
N ASN A 118 -19.35 -0.10 -16.73
CA ASN A 118 -20.46 0.41 -17.51
C ASN A 118 -20.48 1.94 -17.51
N GLY A 119 -19.79 2.53 -18.48
CA GLY A 119 -20.27 3.76 -19.09
C GLY A 119 -21.54 3.42 -19.88
N HIS A 120 -22.71 3.43 -19.23
CA HIS A 120 -23.97 3.49 -19.97
C HIS A 120 -24.01 4.87 -20.63
N SER A 121 -23.71 4.89 -21.93
CA SER A 121 -24.26 5.90 -22.83
C SER A 121 -25.78 5.83 -22.71
N VAL A 122 -26.38 6.91 -22.24
CA VAL A 122 -27.78 7.25 -22.54
C VAL A 122 -27.79 8.28 -23.66
#